data_AF-A0AAW9J1Q3-F1
#
_entry.id   AF-A0AAW9J1Q3-F1
#
_cell.length_a   1.000
_cell.length_b   1.000
_cell.length_c   1.000
_cell.angle_alpha   90.00
_cell.angle_beta   90.00
_cell.angle_gamma   90.00
#
_symmetry.space_group_name_H-M   'P 1'
#
loop_
_entity.id
_entity.type
_entity.pdbx_description
1 polymer ?
#
loop_
_entity_poly.entity_id
_entity_poly.type
_entity_poly.pdbx_seq_one_letter_code
_entity_poly.pdbx_strand_id
1 'polypeptide(L)'
;GNYITIDFPEFTHYDGESMDKVSKVVDNVLKRLVNMPEEKTALVVGLGNWKVTPDALGPKVTEKIMVTRHLKQVMPDAIDDSVRPVCCISPGVLGITGIETGEIVKSLVDKIKPDLVICIDALGSRKVERVNRTIQI
;
A
#
# COMPACT_ATOMS: atom_id res chain seq x y z
N GLY A 1 12.58 9.49 -11.24
CA GLY A 1 11.22 9.54 -10.65
C GLY A 1 11.12 10.73 -9.74
N ASN A 2 9.91 11.15 -9.43
CA ASN A 2 9.66 12.12 -8.36
C ASN A 2 9.61 11.36 -7.04
N TYR A 3 10.27 11.87 -6.00
CA TYR A 3 10.22 11.29 -4.66
C TYR A 3 9.74 12.36 -3.69
N ILE A 4 8.72 12.04 -2.92
CA ILE A 4 8.17 12.90 -1.87
C ILE A 4 8.44 12.21 -0.54
N THR A 5 9.20 12.90 0.33
CA THR A 5 9.51 12.42 1.67
C THR A 5 8.66 13.16 2.68
N ILE A 6 7.93 12.42 3.51
CA ILE A 6 7.12 12.93 4.60
C ILE A 6 7.82 12.53 5.91
N ASP A 7 8.46 13.49 6.56
CA ASP A 7 9.03 13.34 7.89
C ASP A 7 8.00 13.76 8.94
N PHE A 8 7.88 12.99 10.03
CA PHE A 8 6.92 13.27 11.10
C PHE A 8 7.53 13.06 12.49
N PRO A 9 6.97 13.74 13.52
CA PRO A 9 7.41 13.53 14.90
C PRO A 9 7.14 12.09 15.35
N GLU A 10 7.82 11.66 16.40
CA GLU A 10 7.50 10.41 17.06
C GLU A 10 6.22 10.60 17.85
N PHE A 11 5.30 9.68 17.63
CA PHE A 11 4.01 9.63 18.33
C PHE A 11 3.82 8.24 18.91
N THR A 12 3.16 8.18 20.07
CA THR A 12 2.84 6.90 20.73
C THR A 12 1.60 6.28 20.10
N HIS A 13 1.34 5.00 20.38
CA HIS A 13 0.13 4.32 19.88
C HIS A 13 -1.20 4.98 20.30
N TYR A 14 -1.18 5.87 21.30
CA TYR A 14 -2.37 6.58 21.79
C TYR A 14 -2.56 7.96 21.15
N ASP A 15 -1.60 8.42 20.35
CA ASP A 15 -1.68 9.73 19.70
C ASP A 15 -2.37 9.62 18.34
N GLY A 16 -3.68 9.33 18.40
CA GLY A 16 -4.53 9.21 17.22
C GLY A 16 -4.64 10.52 16.41
N GLU A 17 -4.51 11.68 17.07
CA GLU A 17 -4.60 12.98 16.40
C GLU A 17 -3.41 13.22 15.47
N SER A 18 -2.18 12.94 15.93
CA SER A 18 -0.99 13.03 15.07
C SER A 18 -1.01 12.01 13.94
N MET A 19 -1.46 10.78 14.23
CA MET A 19 -1.63 9.73 13.21
C MET A 19 -2.62 10.12 12.12
N ASP A 20 -3.75 10.74 12.48
CA ASP A 20 -4.74 11.25 11.53
C ASP A 20 -4.18 12.40 10.69
N LYS A 21 -3.43 13.32 11.29
CA LYS A 21 -2.74 14.40 10.55
C LYS A 21 -1.76 13.84 9.50
N VAL A 22 -0.92 12.87 9.88
CA VAL A 22 0.01 12.23 8.94
C VAL A 22 -0.75 11.49 7.84
N SER A 23 -1.83 10.78 8.19
CA SER A 23 -2.69 10.09 7.22
C SER A 23 -3.28 11.04 6.19
N LYS A 24 -3.75 12.23 6.62
CA LYS A 24 -4.23 13.29 5.73
C LYS A 24 -3.13 13.85 4.82
N VAL A 25 -1.89 13.97 5.30
CA VAL A 25 -0.76 14.40 4.45
C VAL A 25 -0.46 13.35 3.39
N VAL A 26 -0.42 12.07 3.77
CA VAL A 26 -0.23 10.94 2.84
C VAL A 26 -1.34 10.90 1.79
N ASP A 27 -2.61 11.03 2.20
CA ASP A 27 -3.76 11.10 1.28
C ASP A 27 -3.61 12.22 0.25
N ASN A 28 -3.27 13.43 0.70
CA ASN A 28 -3.05 14.57 -0.19
C ASN A 28 -1.91 14.35 -1.18
N VAL A 29 -0.81 13.72 -0.75
CA VAL A 29 0.31 13.40 -1.63
C VAL A 29 -0.10 12.35 -2.66
N LEU A 30 -0.76 11.27 -2.23
CA LEU A 30 -1.24 10.22 -3.13
C LEU A 30 -2.24 10.76 -4.16
N LYS A 31 -3.21 11.60 -3.76
CA LYS A 31 -4.15 12.25 -4.68
C LYS A 31 -3.47 13.12 -5.73
N ARG A 32 -2.38 13.80 -5.38
CA ARG A 32 -1.60 14.61 -6.33
C ARG A 32 -0.81 13.77 -7.33
N LEU A 33 -0.30 12.61 -6.89
CA LEU A 33 0.47 11.71 -7.73
C LEU A 33 -0.43 10.83 -8.60
N VAL A 34 -1.58 10.44 -8.08
CA VAL A 34 -2.56 9.57 -8.74
C VAL A 34 -3.66 10.44 -9.34
N ASN A 35 -3.42 10.96 -10.53
CA ASN A 35 -4.47 11.61 -11.32
C ASN A 35 -5.24 10.55 -12.13
N MET A 36 -6.16 9.85 -11.46
CA MET A 36 -6.90 8.75 -12.05
C MET A 36 -8.37 8.78 -11.64
N PRO A 37 -9.33 8.53 -12.56
CA PRO A 37 -10.75 8.40 -12.25
C PRO A 37 -11.08 7.31 -11.21
N GLU A 38 -12.21 7.40 -10.52
CA GLU A 38 -12.58 6.51 -9.40
C GLU A 38 -12.91 5.08 -9.86
N GLU A 39 -13.41 4.89 -11.08
CA GLU A 39 -13.74 3.58 -11.67
C GLU A 39 -12.52 2.70 -11.96
N LYS A 40 -11.32 3.29 -11.95
CA LYS A 40 -10.08 2.65 -12.36
C LYS A 40 -9.52 1.73 -11.28
N THR A 41 -9.00 0.57 -11.67
CA THR A 41 -8.61 -0.47 -10.72
C THR A 41 -7.20 -0.24 -10.17
N ALA A 42 -7.06 -0.31 -8.85
CA ALA A 42 -5.75 -0.30 -8.19
C ALA A 42 -5.37 -1.70 -7.66
N LEU A 43 -4.11 -2.08 -7.85
CA LEU A 43 -3.48 -3.24 -7.23
C LEU A 43 -2.50 -2.75 -6.15
N VAL A 44 -2.75 -3.09 -4.89
CA VAL A 44 -1.84 -2.82 -3.79
C VAL A 44 -1.04 -4.07 -3.45
N VAL A 45 0.28 -3.96 -3.42
CA VAL A 45 1.19 -5.06 -3.15
C VAL A 45 1.94 -4.77 -1.84
N GLY A 46 1.72 -5.60 -0.84
CA GLY A 46 2.46 -5.56 0.43
C GLY A 46 3.71 -6.41 0.33
N LEU A 47 4.85 -5.77 0.11
CA LEU A 47 6.16 -6.42 0.02
C LEU A 47 6.72 -6.70 1.41
N GLY A 48 7.53 -7.76 1.49
CA GLY A 48 8.20 -8.17 2.72
C GLY A 48 7.69 -9.48 3.30
N ASN A 49 8.33 -9.89 4.39
CA ASN A 49 8.16 -11.18 5.03
C ASN A 49 7.35 -11.04 6.33
N TRP A 50 6.15 -11.63 6.38
CA TRP A 50 5.29 -11.63 7.56
C TRP A 50 5.94 -12.25 8.82
N LYS A 51 6.97 -13.10 8.66
CA LYS A 51 7.71 -13.73 9.78
C LYS A 51 8.80 -12.84 10.36
N VAL A 52 9.16 -11.73 9.70
CA VAL A 52 10.25 -10.85 10.11
C VAL A 52 9.67 -9.50 10.51
N THR A 53 9.62 -9.21 11.80
CA THR A 53 8.96 -8.01 12.36
C THR A 53 9.30 -6.68 11.65
N PRO A 54 10.58 -6.33 11.39
CA PRO A 54 10.91 -5.08 10.70
C PRO A 54 10.52 -5.07 9.21
N ASP A 55 10.34 -6.25 8.60
CA ASP A 55 10.03 -6.44 7.19
C ASP A 55 8.52 -6.68 6.94
N ALA A 56 7.74 -6.83 8.01
CA ALA A 56 6.31 -7.14 7.94
C ALA A 56 5.41 -5.91 7.69
N LEU A 57 5.99 -4.74 7.38
CA LEU A 57 5.22 -3.50 7.18
C LEU A 57 4.23 -3.63 6.02
N GLY A 58 4.70 -4.04 4.84
CA GLY A 58 3.85 -4.22 3.66
C GLY A 58 2.66 -5.16 3.93
N PRO A 59 2.89 -6.40 4.41
CA PRO A 59 1.81 -7.32 4.80
C PRO A 59 0.80 -6.70 5.76
N LYS A 60 1.28 -6.04 6.83
CA LYS A 60 0.43 -5.41 7.86
C LYS A 60 -0.40 -4.25 7.33
N VAL A 61 0.13 -3.48 6.37
CA VAL A 61 -0.64 -2.41 5.72
C VAL A 61 -1.71 -3.02 4.84
N THR A 62 -1.37 -3.99 3.99
CA THR A 62 -2.35 -4.62 3.09
C THR A 62 -3.51 -5.31 3.81
N GLU A 63 -3.26 -5.90 4.99
CA GLU A 63 -4.30 -6.50 5.83
C GLU A 63 -5.39 -5.50 6.26
N LYS A 64 -5.04 -4.22 6.36
CA LYS A 64 -5.95 -3.15 6.80
C LYS A 64 -6.63 -2.41 5.65
N ILE A 65 -6.34 -2.77 4.40
CA ILE A 65 -6.95 -2.13 3.23
C ILE A 65 -8.31 -2.76 2.94
N MET A 66 -9.32 -1.92 2.72
CA MET A 66 -10.63 -2.38 2.24
C MET A 66 -10.51 -2.85 0.79
N VAL A 67 -10.63 -4.15 0.57
CA VAL A 67 -10.61 -4.75 -0.77
C VAL A 67 -12.00 -4.67 -1.38
N THR A 68 -12.13 -4.04 -2.54
CA THR A 68 -13.44 -3.69 -3.13
C THR A 68 -13.62 -4.19 -4.57
N ARG A 69 -12.55 -4.64 -5.25
CA ARG A 69 -12.64 -5.13 -6.64
C ARG A 69 -13.64 -6.27 -6.80
N HIS A 70 -13.65 -7.22 -5.87
CA HIS A 70 -14.58 -8.35 -5.91
C HIS A 70 -16.03 -7.93 -5.61
N LEU A 71 -16.22 -6.92 -4.74
CA LEU A 71 -17.56 -6.40 -4.41
C LEU A 71 -18.21 -5.75 -5.64
N LYS A 72 -17.48 -4.91 -6.39
CA LYS A 72 -17.99 -4.34 -7.65
C LYS A 72 -18.34 -5.40 -8.70
N GLN A 73 -17.70 -6.57 -8.67
CA GLN A 73 -17.96 -7.65 -9.63
C GLN A 73 -19.18 -8.50 -9.26
N VAL A 74 -19.42 -8.72 -7.96
CA VAL A 74 -20.45 -9.64 -7.47
C VAL A 74 -21.73 -8.90 -7.05
N MET A 75 -21.60 -7.67 -6.54
CA MET A 75 -22.69 -6.85 -6.00
C MET A 75 -22.53 -5.38 -6.43
N PRO A 76 -22.61 -5.07 -7.74
CA PRO A 76 -22.41 -3.71 -8.24
C PRO A 76 -23.39 -2.72 -7.60
N ASP A 77 -24.65 -3.10 -7.39
CA ASP A 77 -25.67 -2.22 -6.83
C ASP A 77 -25.48 -1.89 -5.33
N ALA A 78 -24.61 -2.62 -4.63
CA ALA A 78 -24.34 -2.43 -3.20
C ALA A 78 -23.14 -1.52 -2.93
N ILE A 79 -22.40 -1.12 -3.98
CA ILE A 79 -21.18 -0.32 -3.88
C ILE A 79 -21.41 1.00 -4.59
N ASP A 80 -21.20 2.11 -3.89
CA ASP A 80 -21.24 3.44 -4.47
C ASP A 80 -20.18 3.56 -5.58
N ASP A 81 -20.52 4.24 -6.68
CA ASP A 81 -19.62 4.43 -7.82
C ASP A 81 -18.32 5.13 -7.42
N SER A 82 -18.35 5.97 -6.39
CA SER A 82 -17.19 6.66 -5.83
C SER A 82 -16.16 5.74 -5.16
N VAL A 83 -16.55 4.50 -4.85
CA VAL A 83 -15.64 3.52 -4.27
C VAL A 83 -14.75 2.96 -5.37
N ARG A 84 -13.45 3.26 -5.31
CA ARG A 84 -12.49 2.69 -6.25
C ARG A 84 -12.39 1.17 -6.11
N PRO A 85 -12.40 0.39 -7.22
CA PRO A 85 -12.08 -1.04 -7.16
C PRO A 85 -10.59 -1.25 -6.82
N VAL A 86 -10.35 -1.82 -5.63
CA VAL A 86 -9.02 -2.13 -5.10
C VAL A 86 -8.88 -3.63 -4.93
N CYS A 87 -7.75 -4.17 -5.39
CA CYS A 87 -7.29 -5.51 -5.06
C CYS A 87 -5.96 -5.43 -4.31
N CYS A 88 -5.72 -6.36 -3.39
CA CYS A 88 -4.52 -6.39 -2.58
C CYS A 88 -3.89 -7.78 -2.57
N ILE A 89 -2.57 -7.83 -2.45
CA ILE A 89 -1.83 -9.08 -2.21
C ILE A 89 -0.59 -8.82 -1.37
N SER A 90 -0.23 -9.77 -0.51
CA SER A 90 1.11 -9.88 0.06
C SER A 90 1.72 -11.22 -0.34
N PRO A 91 2.58 -11.26 -1.37
CA PRO A 91 3.01 -12.51 -1.99
C PRO A 91 4.07 -13.27 -1.17
N GLY A 92 4.64 -12.66 -0.14
CA GLY A 92 5.81 -13.17 0.56
C GLY A 92 7.10 -12.94 -0.22
N VAL A 93 8.19 -13.53 0.28
CA VAL A 93 9.55 -13.38 -0.26
C VAL A 93 10.05 -14.69 -0.87
N LEU A 94 11.05 -14.60 -1.74
CA LEU A 94 11.68 -15.73 -2.44
C LEU A 94 12.00 -16.90 -1.50
N GLY A 95 12.55 -16.63 -0.31
CA GLY A 95 12.93 -17.67 0.66
C GLY A 95 11.75 -18.45 1.27
N ILE A 96 10.51 -18.02 1.04
CA ILE A 96 9.29 -18.71 1.52
C ILE A 96 8.56 -19.36 0.36
N THR A 97 8.42 -18.66 -0.76
CA THR A 97 7.61 -19.09 -1.89
C THR A 97 8.38 -19.87 -2.95
N GLY A 98 9.70 -19.68 -3.03
CA GLY A 98 10.53 -20.16 -4.14
C GLY A 98 10.30 -19.42 -5.46
N ILE A 99 9.54 -18.31 -5.44
CA ILE A 99 9.21 -17.50 -6.62
C ILE A 99 9.61 -16.06 -6.32
N GLU A 100 10.23 -15.38 -7.29
CA GLU A 100 10.58 -13.98 -7.13
C GLU A 100 9.31 -13.12 -6.99
N THR A 101 9.29 -12.22 -6.01
CA THR A 101 8.12 -11.37 -5.76
C THR A 101 7.73 -10.58 -7.01
N GLY A 102 8.71 -10.15 -7.80
CA GLY A 102 8.49 -9.49 -9.09
C GLY A 102 7.74 -10.34 -10.12
N GLU A 103 7.98 -11.65 -10.16
CA GLU A 103 7.29 -12.57 -11.08
C GLU A 103 5.80 -12.71 -10.70
N ILE A 104 5.52 -12.80 -9.40
CA ILE A 104 4.14 -12.87 -8.89
C ILE A 104 3.41 -11.57 -9.24
N VAL A 105 4.01 -10.41 -8.96
CA VAL A 105 3.41 -9.10 -9.26
C VAL A 105 3.20 -8.94 -10.76
N LYS A 106 4.20 -9.28 -11.58
CA LYS A 106 4.10 -9.19 -13.04
C LYS A 106 2.96 -10.06 -13.59
N SER A 107 2.85 -11.29 -13.11
CA SER A 107 1.77 -12.22 -13.51
C SER A 107 0.39 -11.66 -13.16
N LEU A 108 0.24 -11.04 -11.99
CA LEU A 108 -1.00 -10.40 -11.59
C LEU A 108 -1.31 -9.15 -12.42
N VAL A 109 -0.31 -8.32 -12.71
CA VAL A 109 -0.49 -7.15 -13.58
C VAL A 109 -0.94 -7.57 -14.98
N ASP A 110 -0.33 -8.60 -15.56
CA ASP A 110 -0.68 -9.07 -16.90
C ASP A 110 -2.09 -9.68 -16.95
N LYS A 111 -2.52 -10.32 -15.86
CA LYS A 111 -3.85 -10.95 -15.75
C LYS A 111 -4.96 -9.97 -15.39
N ILE A 112 -4.74 -9.13 -14.38
CA ILE A 112 -5.73 -8.21 -13.80
C ILE A 112 -5.81 -6.92 -14.62
N LYS A 113 -4.69 -6.51 -15.24
CA LYS A 113 -4.52 -5.23 -15.95
C LYS A 113 -4.97 -4.03 -15.09
N PRO A 114 -4.43 -3.88 -13.86
CA PRO A 114 -4.77 -2.73 -13.03
C PRO A 114 -4.25 -1.44 -13.68
N ASP A 115 -4.97 -0.35 -13.49
CA ASP A 115 -4.56 0.98 -13.97
C ASP A 115 -3.48 1.60 -13.08
N LEU A 116 -3.36 1.15 -11.82
CA LEU A 116 -2.36 1.59 -10.86
C LEU A 116 -1.83 0.40 -10.04
N VAL A 117 -0.51 0.36 -9.83
CA VAL A 117 0.13 -0.54 -8.86
C VAL A 117 0.77 0.29 -7.75
N ILE A 118 0.43 -0.01 -6.50
CA ILE A 118 1.04 0.61 -5.31
C ILE A 118 1.79 -0.49 -4.56
N CYS A 119 3.12 -0.41 -4.52
CA CYS A 119 3.94 -1.30 -3.71
C CYS A 119 4.25 -0.64 -2.36
N ILE A 120 4.05 -1.38 -1.28
CA ILE A 120 4.30 -0.93 0.10
C ILE A 120 5.41 -1.81 0.67
N ASP A 121 6.50 -1.18 1.08
CA ASP A 121 7.73 -1.86 1.52
C ASP A 121 8.35 -1.22 2.76
N ALA A 122 9.07 -2.01 3.54
CA ALA A 122 9.87 -1.54 4.68
C ALA A 122 11.27 -1.15 4.21
N LEU A 123 11.50 0.14 3.98
CA LEU A 123 12.83 0.63 3.60
C LEU A 123 13.79 0.73 4.79
N GLY A 124 15.04 0.35 4.58
CA GLY A 124 16.11 0.59 5.54
C GLY A 124 16.52 2.06 5.60
N SER A 125 16.71 2.61 6.80
CA SER A 125 17.28 3.95 7.01
C SER A 125 18.70 3.87 7.56
N ARG A 126 19.59 4.74 7.05
CA ARG A 126 20.95 4.93 7.59
C ARG A 126 20.98 5.88 8.80
N LYS A 127 19.92 6.67 9.00
CA LYS A 127 19.77 7.62 10.10
C LYS A 127 18.73 7.08 11.07
N VAL A 128 19.14 6.83 12.32
CA VAL A 128 18.27 6.24 13.34
C VAL A 128 17.06 7.14 13.60
N GLU A 129 17.25 8.46 13.49
CA GLU A 129 16.20 9.46 13.72
C GLU A 129 15.05 9.38 12.70
N ARG A 130 15.25 8.70 11.56
CA ARG A 130 14.24 8.50 10.52
C ARG A 130 13.55 7.14 10.59
N VAL A 131 14.05 6.22 11.41
CA VAL A 131 13.45 4.91 11.56
C VAL A 131 12.05 5.09 12.15
N ASN A 132 11.04 4.52 11.49
CA ASN A 132 9.62 4.64 11.85
C ASN A 132 9.06 6.07 11.88
N ARG A 133 9.75 7.05 11.27
CA ARG A 133 9.40 8.49 11.31
C ARG A 133 9.38 9.15 9.95
N THR A 134 9.47 8.36 8.89
CA THR A 134 9.53 8.82 7.51
C THR A 134 8.70 7.89 6.62
N ILE A 135 7.87 8.47 5.77
CA ILE A 135 7.22 7.78 4.65
C ILE A 135 7.76 8.39 3.36
N GLN A 136 8.23 7.55 2.44
CA GLN A 136 8.66 7.94 1.11
C GLN A 136 7.65 7.43 0.08
N ILE A 137 7.20 8.33 -0.78
CA ILE A 137 6.25 8.06 -1.87
C ILE A 137 6.91 8.44 -3.19
#